data_AF-A0A6B3IS31-F1
#
_entry.id   AF-A0A6B3IS31-F1
#
_cell.length_a   1.000
_cell.length_b   1.000
_cell.length_c   1.000
_cell.angle_alpha   90.00
_cell.angle_beta   90.00
_cell.angle_gamma   90.00
#
_symmetry.space_group_name_H-M   'P 1'
#
loop_
_entity.id
_entity.type
_entity.pdbx_description
1 polymer ?
#
loop_
_entity_poly.entity_id
_entity_poly.type
_entity_poly.pdbx_seq_one_letter_code
_entity_poly.pdbx_strand_id
1 'polypeptide(L)' 'MDSLNSLLDGFGTALTPANLLWAALGVLLGTAIGVLPGIGPAMAVALLLPVTYGLDPTGAFIM' A
#
# COMPACT_ATOMS: atom_id res chain seq x y z
N MET A 1 22.06 9.32 15.89
CA MET A 1 22.44 8.56 14.68
C MET A 1 21.55 7.33 14.48
N ASP A 2 20.96 6.78 15.54
CA ASP A 2 20.09 5.59 15.47
C ASP A 2 18.82 5.80 14.63
N SER A 3 18.19 6.98 14.70
CA SER A 3 16.99 7.27 13.89
C SER A 3 17.28 7.26 12.39
N LEU A 4 18.46 7.73 11.97
CA LEU A 4 18.87 7.68 10.56
C LEU A 4 19.08 6.24 10.10
N ASN A 5 19.64 5.38 10.97
CA ASN A 5 19.79 3.96 10.68
C ASN A 5 18.42 3.25 10.58
N SER A 6 17.48 3.57 11.46
CA SER A 6 16.11 3.04 11.39
C SER A 6 15.37 3.46 10.11
N LEU A 7 15.57 4.70 9.64
CA LEU A 7 14.99 5.15 8.38
C LEU A 7 15.61 4.40 7.19
N LEU A 8 16.93 4.25 7.17
CA LEU A 8 17.64 3.52 6.10
C LEU A 8 17.19 2.05 6.03
N ASP A 9 17.00 1.40 7.18
CA ASP A 9 16.49 0.03 7.25
C ASP A 9 15.04 -0.08 6.73
N GLY A 10 14.20 0.89 7.08
CA GLY A 10 12.83 1.00 6.55
C GLY A 10 12.80 1.16 5.03
N PHE A 11 13.67 2.00 4.46
CA PHE A 11 13.82 2.12 2.99
C PHE A 11 14.32 0.83 2.37
N GLY A 12 15.27 0.14 3.01
CA GLY A 12 15.74 -1.18 2.57
C GLY A 12 14.60 -2.19 2.45
N THR A 13 13.71 -2.20 3.45
CA THR A 13 12.50 -3.05 3.44
C THR A 13 11.52 -2.63 2.35
N ALA A 14 11.22 -1.33 2.22
CA ALA A 14 10.27 -0.82 1.24
C ALA A 14 10.70 -1.08 -0.22
N LEU A 15 12.02 -1.03 -0.49
CA LEU A 15 12.61 -1.27 -1.80
C LEU A 15 12.74 -2.75 -2.18
N THR A 16 12.32 -3.68 -1.31
CA THR A 16 12.31 -5.10 -1.67
C THR A 16 11.34 -5.39 -2.83
N PRO A 17 11.65 -6.33 -3.74
CA PRO A 17 10.79 -6.61 -4.89
C PRO A 17 9.34 -6.98 -4.51
N ALA A 18 9.17 -7.71 -3.39
CA ALA A 18 7.84 -8.08 -2.90
C ALA A 18 7.00 -6.86 -2.53
N ASN A 19 7.58 -5.89 -1.83
CA ASN A 19 6.89 -4.66 -1.42
C ASN A 19 6.62 -3.72 -2.60
N LEU A 20 7.53 -3.65 -3.57
CA LEU A 20 7.30 -2.90 -4.80
C LEU A 20 6.14 -3.50 -5.63
N LEU A 21 5.99 -4.82 -5.66
CA LEU A 21 4.83 -5.46 -6.29
C LEU A 21 3.52 -5.11 -5.57
N TRP A 22 3.52 -5.11 -4.23
CA TRP A 22 2.35 -4.66 -3.46
C TRP A 22 2.02 -3.20 -3.73
N ALA A 23 3.02 -2.32 -3.78
CA ALA A 23 2.83 -0.90 -4.13
C ALA A 23 2.23 -0.74 -5.55
N ALA A 24 2.73 -1.51 -6.52
CA ALA A 24 2.21 -1.47 -7.88
C ALA A 24 0.75 -1.95 -7.96
N LEU A 25 0.41 -3.03 -7.25
CA LEU A 25 -0.97 -3.52 -7.15
C LEU A 25 -1.88 -2.53 -6.44
N GLY A 26 -1.42 -1.92 -5.34
CA GLY A 26 -2.13 -0.90 -4.59
C GLY A 26 -2.48 0.31 -5.44
N VAL A 27 -1.49 0.87 -6.17
CA VAL A 27 -1.71 1.99 -7.09
C VAL A 27 -2.66 1.59 -8.23
N LEU A 28 -2.53 0.39 -8.79
CA LEU A 28 -3.40 -0.07 -9.87
C LEU A 28 -4.85 -0.22 -9.41
N LEU A 29 -5.08 -0.86 -8.26
CA LEU A 29 -6.42 -1.04 -7.68
C LEU A 29 -7.01 0.30 -7.22
N GLY A 30 -6.22 1.13 -6.55
CA GLY A 30 -6.62 2.46 -6.11
C GLY A 30 -7.00 3.36 -7.29
N THR A 31 -6.24 3.32 -8.37
CA THR A 31 -6.57 4.07 -9.60
C THR A 31 -7.84 3.51 -10.24
N ALA A 32 -7.96 2.19 -10.38
CA ALA A 32 -9.12 1.55 -11.00
C ALA A 32 -10.43 1.85 -10.25
N ILE A 33 -10.40 1.85 -8.91
CA ILE A 33 -11.57 2.20 -8.08
C ILE A 33 -11.77 3.72 -8.07
N GLY A 34 -10.70 4.51 -8.01
CA GLY A 34 -10.76 5.97 -7.93
C GLY A 34 -11.33 6.64 -9.17
N VAL A 35 -11.20 6.03 -10.35
CA VAL A 35 -11.78 6.56 -11.60
C VAL A 35 -13.26 6.20 -11.79
N LEU A 36 -13.86 5.38 -10.92
CA LEU A 36 -15.27 5.00 -11.05
C LEU A 36 -16.19 6.19 -10.73
N PRO A 37 -17.09 6.59 -11.65
CA PRO A 37 -17.98 7.71 -11.44
C PRO A 37 -18.97 7.41 -10.31
N GLY A 38 -19.16 8.35 -9.39
CA GLY A 38 -20.10 8.23 -8.29
C GLY A 38 -19.59 7.51 -7.04
N ILE A 39 -18.35 7.00 -7.04
CA ILE A 39 -17.70 6.43 -5.85
C ILE A 39 -16.88 7.54 -5.16
N GLY A 40 -17.30 7.93 -3.95
CA GLY A 40 -16.53 8.88 -3.15
C GLY A 40 -15.24 8.26 -2.57
N PRO A 41 -14.26 9.07 -2.13
CA PRO A 41 -13.00 8.58 -1.56
C PRO A 41 -13.20 7.62 -0.37
N ALA A 42 -14.20 7.88 0.47
CA ALA A 42 -14.52 7.03 1.62
C ALA A 42 -14.96 5.61 1.20
N MET A 43 -15.72 5.50 0.12
CA MET A 43 -16.17 4.20 -0.40
C MET A 43 -15.03 3.43 -1.05
N ALA A 44 -14.12 4.11 -1.75
CA ALA A 44 -12.92 3.48 -2.30
C ALA A 44 -12.03 2.85 -1.21
N VAL A 45 -11.79 3.57 -0.10
CA VAL A 45 -11.04 3.05 1.05
C VAL A 45 -11.76 1.86 1.70
N ALA A 46 -13.08 1.93 1.87
CA ALA A 46 -13.88 0.84 2.41
C ALA A 46 -13.85 -0.43 1.52
N LEU A 47 -13.75 -0.28 0.20
CA LEU A 47 -13.66 -1.38 -0.75
C LEU A 47 -12.26 -2.02 -0.77
N LEU A 48 -11.20 -1.24 -0.53
CA LEU A 48 -9.82 -1.71 -0.54
C LEU A 48 -9.38 -2.32 0.79
N LEU A 49 -9.89 -1.84 1.93
CA LEU A 49 -9.55 -2.33 3.28
C LEU A 49 -9.66 -3.88 3.43
N PRO A 50 -10.72 -4.54 2.95
CA PRO A 50 -10.82 -6.00 3.01
C PRO A 50 -9.71 -6.73 2.25
N VAL A 51 -9.18 -6.11 1.19
CA VAL A 51 -8.13 -6.69 0.34
C VAL A 51 -6.78 -6.73 1.10
N THR A 52 -6.57 -5.85 2.07
CA THR A 52 -5.32 -5.79 2.84
C THR A 52 -5.31 -6.69 4.08
N TYR A 53 -6.45 -7.22 4.52
CA TYR A 53 -6.55 -8.05 5.75
C TYR A 53 -5.83 -9.40 5.66
N GLY A 54 -5.60 -9.93 4.46
CA GLY A 54 -4.88 -11.19 4.25
C GLY A 54 -3.36 -11.04 4.09
N LEU A 55 -2.85 -9.81 4.14
CA LEU A 55 -1.45 -9.51 3.87
C LEU A 55 -0.64 -9.41 5.16
N ASP A 56 0.66 -9.64 5.03
CA ASP A 56 1.60 -9.29 6.09
C ASP A 56 1.53 -7.78 6.38
N PRO A 57 1.64 -7.31 7.64
CA PRO A 57 1.46 -5.91 8.00
C PRO A 57 2.26 -4.93 7.14
N THR A 58 3.50 -5.27 6.78
CA THR A 58 4.32 -4.40 5.93
C THR A 58 3.76 -4.27 4.53
N GLY A 59 3.31 -5.37 3.92
CA GLY A 59 2.66 -5.34 2.60
C GLY A 59 1.31 -4.63 2.65
N ALA A 60 0.54 -4.83 3.72
CA ALA A 60 -0.75 -4.18 3.94
C ALA A 60 -0.65 -2.66 4.05
N PHE A 61 0.43 -2.13 4.63
CA PHE A 61 0.66 -0.68 4.69
C PHE A 61 1.20 -0.08 3.38
N ILE A 62 1.81 -0.90 2.52
CA ILE A 62 2.43 -0.46 1.27
C ILE A 62 1.45 -0.51 0.09
N MET A 63 0.52 -1.46 0.09
CA MET A 63 -0.59 -1.52 -0.87
C MET A 63 -1.57 -0.35 -0.67
#